data_AF-A0A1N6ER31-F1
#
_entry.id   AF-A0A1N6ER31-F1
#
_cell.length_a   1.000
_cell.length_b   1.000
_cell.length_c   1.000
_cell.angle_alpha   90.00
_cell.angle_beta   90.00
_cell.angle_gamma   90.00
#
_symmetry.space_group_name_H-M   'P 1'
#
loop_
_entity.id
_entity.type
_entity.pdbx_description
1 polymer ?
#
loop_
_entity_poly.entity_id
_entity_poly.type
_entity_poly.pdbx_seq_one_letter_code
_entity_poly.pdbx_strand_id
1 'polypeptide(L)'
;MNKLTICLFSFLLLSISTYGQPQSRKRDFNKDGVIDQVTIVEDGGPAFSSKEIQYFDGKTKKEYDFSMFYSFGSFFGICNIPDVIGSSGSESIGEILFSRKDTIDASLNWLIEACSNKVGLKGSQLVDFSTKYTPAWIPGEPKIPQGYYAILSNYKYEKLLKNTEGSPGFDFNKMKSASFWIDYNPHNHKGFRITKGEGENRIYTTSHGVVIKNNKGYSWVFVNDNRLFDANDKLRWPSIDEVQMIREFLLVKQSINTGDVNLFIIDPVSGFVIRLNKDFIGLGPIAKVIVNEEKERVELSDSSGKNYSFTLKVIMETFHKVFSL
;
A
#
# COMPACT_ATOMS: atom_id res chain seq x y z
N MET A 1 50.32 -13.64 1.33
CA MET A 1 49.16 -12.72 1.19
C MET A 1 49.64 -11.30 1.45
N ASN A 2 49.41 -10.35 0.53
CA ASN A 2 49.80 -8.95 0.69
C ASN A 2 49.02 -8.31 1.86
N LYS A 3 49.65 -7.45 2.67
CA LYS A 3 49.02 -6.67 3.75
C LYS A 3 47.75 -5.91 3.28
N LEU A 4 47.73 -5.46 2.04
CA LEU A 4 46.57 -4.84 1.39
C LEU A 4 45.40 -5.81 1.21
N THR A 5 45.68 -7.07 0.85
CA THR A 5 44.66 -8.12 0.71
C THR A 5 44.05 -8.47 2.06
N ILE A 6 44.85 -8.51 3.13
CA ILE A 6 44.35 -8.74 4.50
C ILE A 6 43.46 -7.57 4.94
N CYS A 7 43.87 -6.31 4.71
CA CYS A 7 43.06 -5.14 5.06
C CYS A 7 41.72 -5.09 4.30
N LEU A 8 41.71 -5.38 2.99
CA LEU A 8 40.49 -5.45 2.19
C LEU A 8 39.56 -6.57 2.67
N PHE A 9 40.09 -7.74 3.03
CA PHE A 9 39.31 -8.86 3.53
C PHE A 9 38.72 -8.57 4.92
N SER A 10 39.46 -7.90 5.81
CA SER A 10 38.96 -7.46 7.11
C SER A 10 37.89 -6.38 6.98
N PHE A 11 38.03 -5.43 6.04
CA PHE A 11 36.98 -4.44 5.75
C PHE A 11 35.71 -5.09 5.20
N LEU A 12 35.85 -6.10 4.33
CA LEU A 12 34.71 -6.86 3.80
C LEU A 12 33.98 -7.61 4.93
N LEU A 13 34.70 -8.30 5.82
CA LEU A 13 34.11 -9.03 6.95
C LEU A 13 33.44 -8.11 7.99
N LEU A 14 34.00 -6.92 8.23
CA LEU A 14 33.38 -5.91 9.10
C LEU A 14 32.13 -5.28 8.46
N SER A 15 32.07 -5.17 7.13
CA SER A 15 30.88 -4.68 6.43
C SER A 15 29.72 -5.69 6.40
N ILE A 16 30.00 -6.99 6.59
CA ILE A 16 28.99 -8.06 6.58
C ILE A 16 28.27 -8.19 7.94
N SER A 17 28.75 -7.56 9.00
CA SER A 17 28.33 -7.87 10.38
C SER A 17 27.39 -6.87 11.08
N THR A 18 26.75 -5.94 10.35
CA THR A 18 25.91 -4.88 10.96
C THR A 18 24.41 -4.97 10.69
N TYR A 19 23.96 -5.75 9.71
CA TYR A 19 22.53 -6.00 9.49
C TYR A 19 22.08 -7.22 10.30
N GLY A 20 20.96 -7.11 11.02
CA GLY A 20 20.39 -8.23 11.80
C GLY A 20 20.93 -8.41 13.23
N GLN A 21 21.68 -7.46 13.78
CA GLN A 21 22.07 -7.57 15.20
C GLN A 21 20.85 -7.36 16.11
N PRO A 22 20.56 -8.31 17.03
CA PRO A 22 19.47 -8.16 17.97
C PRO A 22 19.65 -6.91 18.84
N GLN A 23 18.63 -6.08 18.92
CA GLN A 23 18.57 -4.96 19.85
C GLN A 23 17.68 -5.34 21.03
N SER A 24 18.27 -5.39 22.23
CA SER A 24 17.51 -5.66 23.46
C SER A 24 17.32 -4.39 24.28
N ARG A 25 16.14 -4.27 24.90
CA ARG A 25 15.77 -3.22 25.85
C ARG A 25 15.10 -3.86 27.06
N LYS A 26 15.39 -3.33 28.25
CA LYS A 26 14.80 -3.77 29.52
C LYS A 26 14.08 -2.59 30.17
N ARG A 27 12.81 -2.78 30.46
CA ARG A 27 11.92 -1.78 31.08
C ARG A 27 10.65 -2.49 31.53
N ASP A 28 9.94 -1.91 32.48
CA ASP A 28 8.53 -2.23 32.74
C ASP A 28 7.68 -1.67 31.57
N PHE A 29 7.39 -2.52 30.58
CA PHE A 29 6.67 -2.11 29.36
C PHE A 29 5.17 -2.05 29.60
N ASN A 30 4.63 -3.06 30.31
CA ASN A 30 3.20 -3.17 30.56
C ASN A 30 2.71 -2.34 31.77
N LYS A 31 3.63 -1.75 32.56
CA LYS A 31 3.39 -0.93 33.76
C LYS A 31 2.87 -1.75 34.96
N ASP A 32 3.32 -2.99 35.10
CA ASP A 32 2.91 -3.88 36.19
C ASP A 32 3.86 -3.88 37.41
N GLY A 33 4.92 -3.07 37.35
CA GLY A 33 5.94 -2.92 38.40
C GLY A 33 7.12 -3.89 38.27
N VAL A 34 7.17 -4.76 37.26
CA VAL A 34 8.26 -5.71 37.02
C VAL A 34 8.99 -5.40 35.71
N ILE A 35 10.32 -5.58 35.70
CA ILE A 35 11.11 -5.33 34.49
C ILE A 35 10.93 -6.47 33.49
N ASP A 36 10.44 -6.11 32.31
CA ASP A 36 10.35 -6.96 31.13
C ASP A 36 11.59 -6.81 30.24
N GLN A 37 11.70 -7.66 29.22
CA GLN A 37 12.70 -7.55 28.18
C GLN A 37 12.05 -7.64 26.80
N VAL A 38 12.46 -6.75 25.90
CA VAL A 38 12.12 -6.80 24.47
C VAL A 38 13.41 -6.99 23.70
N THR A 39 13.44 -7.98 22.82
CA THR A 39 14.50 -8.19 21.83
C THR A 39 13.91 -8.02 20.45
N ILE A 40 14.55 -7.19 19.63
CA ILE A 40 14.12 -6.90 18.26
C ILE A 40 15.22 -7.36 17.32
N VAL A 41 14.85 -8.18 16.35
CA VAL A 41 15.72 -8.58 15.25
C VAL A 41 15.10 -8.03 13.97
N GLU A 42 15.84 -7.17 13.29
CA GLU A 42 15.45 -6.65 11.98
C GLU A 42 16.14 -7.48 10.90
N ASP A 43 15.35 -8.20 10.11
CA ASP A 43 15.83 -8.91 8.93
C ASP A 43 15.39 -8.16 7.67
N GLY A 44 16.26 -8.12 6.68
CA GLY A 44 16.14 -7.25 5.53
C GLY A 44 16.73 -7.90 4.29
N GLY A 45 15.85 -8.18 3.33
CA GLY A 45 16.23 -8.66 2.01
C GLY A 45 16.13 -7.57 0.94
N PRO A 46 16.51 -7.87 -0.32
CA PRO A 46 16.37 -6.93 -1.43
C PRO A 46 14.92 -6.56 -1.80
N ALA A 47 13.93 -7.31 -1.31
CA ALA A 47 12.52 -7.21 -1.68
C ALA A 47 11.56 -7.08 -0.49
N PHE A 48 12.04 -7.30 0.73
CA PHE A 48 11.21 -7.31 1.93
C PHE A 48 12.04 -6.91 3.14
N SER A 49 11.35 -6.53 4.21
CA SER A 49 11.93 -6.46 5.54
C SER A 49 10.94 -7.01 6.55
N SER A 50 11.48 -7.56 7.62
CA SER A 50 10.73 -8.01 8.77
C SER A 50 11.36 -7.47 10.05
N LYS A 51 10.50 -7.25 11.05
CA LYS A 51 10.92 -7.04 12.42
C LYS A 51 10.35 -8.17 13.24
N GLU A 52 11.22 -9.01 13.77
CA GLU A 52 10.88 -10.08 14.71
C GLU A 52 11.08 -9.54 16.13
N ILE A 53 10.05 -9.69 16.96
CA ILE A 53 9.98 -9.10 18.29
C ILE A 53 9.72 -10.22 19.27
N GLN A 54 10.65 -10.38 20.20
CA GLN A 54 10.52 -11.30 21.32
C GLN A 54 10.31 -10.48 22.59
N TYR A 55 9.17 -10.70 23.24
CA TYR A 55 8.80 -10.08 24.50
C TYR A 55 8.85 -11.11 25.63
N PHE A 56 9.70 -10.86 26.62
CA PHE A 56 9.76 -11.62 27.86
C PHE A 56 9.10 -10.82 28.98
N ASP A 57 8.00 -11.36 29.50
CA ASP A 57 7.27 -10.80 30.64
C ASP A 57 8.02 -11.12 31.93
N GLY A 58 8.49 -10.06 32.60
CA GLY A 58 9.29 -10.16 33.81
C GLY A 58 8.53 -10.78 34.99
N LYS A 59 7.21 -10.60 35.03
CA LYS A 59 6.33 -11.07 36.11
C LYS A 59 5.90 -12.51 35.90
N THR A 60 5.45 -12.86 34.70
CA THR A 60 4.94 -14.21 34.39
C THR A 60 6.02 -15.18 33.92
N LYS A 61 7.22 -14.68 33.57
CA LYS A 61 8.35 -15.46 33.03
C LYS A 61 8.04 -16.16 31.71
N LYS A 62 7.09 -15.63 30.94
CA LYS A 62 6.69 -16.17 29.64
C LYS A 62 7.29 -15.34 28.51
N GLU A 63 7.58 -16.02 27.41
CA GLU A 63 8.05 -15.42 26.16
C GLU A 63 6.92 -15.38 25.14
N TYR A 64 6.90 -14.31 24.37
CA TYR A 64 5.91 -14.04 23.35
C TYR A 64 6.62 -13.52 22.11
N ASP A 65 6.47 -14.24 21.01
CA ASP A 65 6.99 -13.82 19.72
C ASP A 65 5.88 -13.21 18.88
N PHE A 66 6.20 -12.10 18.24
CA PHE A 66 5.36 -11.51 17.21
C PHE A 66 6.24 -10.80 16.20
N SER A 67 5.77 -10.71 14.98
CA SER A 67 6.56 -10.11 13.92
C SER A 67 5.71 -9.22 13.05
N MET A 68 6.40 -8.35 12.35
CA MET A 68 5.84 -7.56 11.29
C MET A 68 6.62 -7.84 10.03
N PHE A 69 5.92 -8.22 8.97
CA PHE A 69 6.49 -8.41 7.66
C PHE A 69 5.92 -7.36 6.71
N TYR A 70 6.80 -6.77 5.89
CA TYR A 70 6.36 -6.00 4.75
C TYR A 70 7.23 -6.29 3.52
N SER A 71 6.58 -6.53 2.40
CA SER A 71 7.22 -6.44 1.09
C SER A 71 7.51 -4.97 0.86
N PHE A 72 8.62 -4.66 0.19
CA PHE A 72 8.79 -3.31 -0.32
C PHE A 72 7.58 -2.99 -1.23
N GLY A 73 7.09 -3.90 -2.08
CA GLY A 73 5.87 -3.69 -2.89
C GLY A 73 4.59 -3.31 -2.12
N SER A 74 4.57 -3.41 -0.79
CA SER A 74 3.49 -2.96 0.07
C SER A 74 3.81 -1.63 0.73
N PHE A 75 2.83 -0.73 0.77
CA PHE A 75 2.93 0.54 1.48
C PHE A 75 2.67 0.41 2.96
N PHE A 76 2.11 -0.70 3.45
CA PHE A 76 1.93 -0.91 4.88
C PHE A 76 2.15 -2.36 5.33
N GLY A 77 2.62 -2.51 6.56
CA GLY A 77 2.71 -3.77 7.30
C GLY A 77 1.62 -3.88 8.36
N ILE A 78 1.29 -5.11 8.78
CA ILE A 78 0.40 -5.36 9.91
C ILE A 78 1.15 -6.22 10.92
N CYS A 79 1.08 -5.86 12.20
CA CYS A 79 1.67 -6.62 13.29
C CYS A 79 0.61 -6.96 14.32
N ASN A 80 0.43 -8.25 14.59
CA ASN A 80 -0.47 -8.72 15.65
C ASN A 80 0.26 -8.67 16.99
N ILE A 81 -0.35 -8.00 17.98
CA ILE A 81 0.25 -7.81 19.29
C ILE A 81 -0.42 -8.77 20.28
N PRO A 82 0.37 -9.58 21.00
CA PRO A 82 -0.17 -10.44 22.05
C PRO A 82 -0.91 -9.64 23.13
N ASP A 83 -2.12 -10.06 23.50
CA ASP A 83 -2.96 -9.36 24.50
C ASP A 83 -2.31 -9.20 25.87
N VAL A 84 -1.42 -10.12 26.24
CA VAL A 84 -0.66 -10.08 27.49
C VAL A 84 0.17 -8.80 27.64
N ILE A 85 0.58 -8.20 26.52
CA ILE A 85 1.39 -6.97 26.50
C ILE A 85 0.51 -5.77 26.89
N GLY A 86 -0.80 -5.86 26.66
CA GLY A 86 -1.76 -4.78 26.91
C GLY A 86 -1.50 -3.53 26.06
N SER A 87 -2.38 -2.54 26.20
CA SER A 87 -2.26 -1.28 25.45
C SER A 87 -1.01 -0.48 25.85
N SER A 88 -0.67 -0.43 27.13
CA SER A 88 0.52 0.28 27.64
C SER A 88 1.83 -0.31 27.11
N GLY A 89 1.95 -1.64 27.11
CA GLY A 89 3.11 -2.33 26.55
C GLY A 89 3.15 -2.19 25.03
N SER A 90 2.02 -2.30 24.35
CA SER A 90 1.91 -2.08 22.90
C SER A 90 2.43 -0.70 22.51
N GLU A 91 1.99 0.35 23.20
CA GLU A 91 2.48 1.71 22.94
C GLU A 91 3.98 1.82 23.19
N SER A 92 4.45 1.33 24.34
CA SER A 92 5.85 1.45 24.76
C SER A 92 6.82 0.68 23.86
N ILE A 93 6.42 -0.48 23.34
CA ILE A 93 7.22 -1.26 22.38
C ILE A 93 7.18 -0.60 21.00
N GLY A 94 6.02 -0.11 20.56
CA GLY A 94 5.88 0.57 19.28
C GLY A 94 6.77 1.82 19.17
N GLU A 95 6.91 2.59 20.25
CA GLU A 95 7.80 3.77 20.31
C GLU A 95 9.28 3.45 20.13
N ILE A 96 9.72 2.22 20.43
CA ILE A 96 11.09 1.77 20.15
C ILE A 96 11.30 1.56 18.66
N LEU A 97 10.26 1.08 17.97
CA LEU A 97 10.35 0.57 16.61
C LEU A 97 10.05 1.63 15.54
N PHE A 98 9.19 2.59 15.85
CA PHE A 98 8.57 3.48 14.87
C PHE A 98 8.20 4.84 15.50
N SER A 99 8.05 5.86 14.65
CA SER A 99 7.39 7.10 15.06
C SER A 99 5.87 6.89 15.12
N ARG A 100 5.24 7.17 16.25
CA ARG A 100 3.80 6.99 16.45
C ARG A 100 2.99 8.13 15.82
N LYS A 101 1.82 7.79 15.26
CA LYS A 101 0.71 8.73 15.09
C LYS A 101 -0.59 8.12 15.61
N ASP A 102 -1.39 8.94 16.28
CA ASP A 102 -2.72 8.54 16.75
C ASP A 102 -3.78 8.62 15.65
N THR A 103 -3.52 9.39 14.60
CA THR A 103 -4.43 9.56 13.46
C THR A 103 -3.77 9.08 12.17
N ILE A 104 -4.48 8.22 11.43
CA ILE A 104 -4.11 7.82 10.07
C ILE A 104 -4.35 9.00 9.11
N ASP A 105 -3.41 9.20 8.19
CA ASP A 105 -3.57 10.19 7.12
C ASP A 105 -4.45 9.66 5.98
N ALA A 106 -4.85 10.55 5.06
CA ALA A 106 -5.74 10.19 3.95
C ALA A 106 -5.13 9.16 2.99
N SER A 107 -3.82 9.14 2.81
CA SER A 107 -3.14 8.16 1.95
C SER A 107 -3.19 6.75 2.55
N LEU A 108 -2.92 6.61 3.85
CA LEU A 108 -3.06 5.32 4.52
C LEU A 108 -4.54 4.92 4.65
N ASN A 109 -5.44 5.87 4.93
CA ASN A 109 -6.87 5.57 4.97
C ASN A 109 -7.39 5.07 3.62
N TRP A 110 -6.95 5.67 2.50
CA TRP A 110 -7.25 5.18 1.16
C TRP A 110 -6.83 3.71 0.99
N LEU A 111 -5.60 3.35 1.40
CA LEU A 111 -5.08 1.98 1.32
C LEU A 111 -5.90 1.00 2.18
N ILE A 112 -6.24 1.40 3.40
CA ILE A 112 -7.04 0.59 4.33
C ILE A 112 -8.42 0.32 3.74
N GLU A 113 -9.11 1.36 3.27
CA GLU A 113 -10.47 1.22 2.72
C GLU A 113 -10.46 0.44 1.41
N ALA A 114 -9.53 0.75 0.50
CA ALA A 114 -9.38 0.02 -0.74
C ALA A 114 -9.11 -1.47 -0.49
N CYS A 115 -8.27 -1.80 0.51
CA CYS A 115 -7.98 -3.19 0.87
C CYS A 115 -9.20 -3.86 1.49
N SER A 116 -9.94 -3.16 2.35
CA SER A 116 -11.12 -3.68 3.03
C SER A 116 -12.28 -3.95 2.07
N ASN A 117 -12.38 -3.18 0.99
CA ASN A 117 -13.51 -3.22 0.05
C ASN A 117 -13.16 -3.85 -1.30
N LYS A 118 -11.98 -4.47 -1.44
CA LYS A 118 -11.60 -5.13 -2.69
C LYS A 118 -12.52 -6.31 -3.01
N VAL A 119 -12.94 -6.40 -4.27
CA VAL A 119 -13.78 -7.48 -4.79
C VAL A 119 -13.20 -7.93 -6.13
N GLY A 120 -12.86 -9.22 -6.23
CA GLY A 120 -12.55 -9.86 -7.50
C GLY A 120 -13.84 -10.26 -8.23
N LEU A 121 -14.00 -9.85 -9.49
CA LEU A 121 -15.21 -10.05 -10.27
C LEU A 121 -15.02 -11.19 -11.29
N LYS A 122 -15.01 -12.43 -10.78
CA LYS A 122 -14.84 -13.62 -11.62
C LYS A 122 -15.97 -13.74 -12.65
N GLY A 123 -15.61 -13.99 -13.92
CA GLY A 123 -16.57 -14.23 -15.01
C GLY A 123 -17.09 -12.98 -15.71
N SER A 124 -16.78 -11.77 -15.20
CA SER A 124 -17.06 -10.55 -15.93
C SER A 124 -16.06 -10.36 -17.06
N GLN A 125 -16.58 -10.18 -18.28
CA GLN A 125 -15.73 -9.94 -19.44
C GLN A 125 -15.04 -8.58 -19.31
N LEU A 126 -15.73 -7.52 -18.91
CA LEU A 126 -15.19 -6.15 -18.98
C LEU A 126 -14.31 -5.74 -17.78
N VAL A 127 -14.64 -6.21 -16.58
CA VAL A 127 -14.03 -5.78 -15.32
C VAL A 127 -13.67 -6.99 -14.49
N ASP A 128 -12.45 -7.07 -13.97
CA ASP A 128 -11.99 -8.21 -13.15
C ASP A 128 -11.79 -7.87 -11.67
N PHE A 129 -11.80 -6.57 -11.34
CA PHE A 129 -11.57 -6.08 -9.99
C PHE A 129 -12.34 -4.78 -9.75
N SER A 130 -12.83 -4.62 -8.51
CA SER A 130 -13.34 -3.34 -8.03
C SER A 130 -12.97 -3.11 -6.57
N THR A 131 -12.93 -1.84 -6.16
CA THR A 131 -12.88 -1.44 -4.76
C THR A 131 -13.56 -0.09 -4.55
N LYS A 132 -13.70 0.31 -3.29
CA LYS A 132 -14.28 1.58 -2.88
C LYS A 132 -13.48 2.20 -1.73
N TYR A 133 -13.29 3.50 -1.80
CA TYR A 133 -12.82 4.33 -0.70
C TYR A 133 -13.75 5.53 -0.50
N THR A 134 -13.54 6.26 0.58
CA THR A 134 -14.23 7.50 0.93
C THR A 134 -13.28 8.66 0.65
N PRO A 135 -13.54 9.49 -0.37
CA PRO A 135 -12.65 10.60 -0.72
C PRO A 135 -12.47 11.57 0.44
N ALA A 136 -11.22 11.83 0.81
CA ALA A 136 -10.84 12.74 1.88
C ALA A 136 -10.14 13.96 1.29
N TRP A 137 -10.88 15.06 1.20
CA TRP A 137 -10.40 16.33 0.66
C TRP A 137 -9.67 17.13 1.75
N ILE A 138 -8.36 17.26 1.61
CA ILE A 138 -7.49 17.95 2.55
C ILE A 138 -7.20 19.37 2.02
N PRO A 139 -7.32 20.42 2.84
CA PRO A 139 -6.95 21.77 2.46
C PRO A 139 -5.42 21.95 2.38
N GLY A 140 -4.98 22.88 1.53
CA GLY A 140 -3.56 23.17 1.32
C GLY A 140 -2.84 22.16 0.44
N GLU A 141 -1.61 22.46 0.02
CA GLU A 141 -0.88 21.62 -0.92
C GLU A 141 -0.65 20.19 -0.39
N PRO A 142 -0.71 19.17 -1.28
CA PRO A 142 -0.56 17.79 -0.88
C PRO A 142 0.89 17.57 -0.47
N LYS A 143 1.07 16.90 0.67
CA LYS A 143 2.38 16.52 1.19
C LYS A 143 2.64 15.05 0.92
N ILE A 144 3.90 14.73 0.68
CA ILE A 144 4.35 13.34 0.65
C ILE A 144 4.20 12.78 2.07
N PRO A 145 3.48 11.66 2.25
CA PRO A 145 3.32 11.06 3.56
C PRO A 145 4.68 10.63 4.12
N GLN A 146 4.81 10.71 5.44
CA GLN A 146 5.96 10.20 6.18
C GLN A 146 5.62 8.86 6.80
N GLY A 147 6.62 8.02 7.04
CA GLY A 147 6.40 6.74 7.69
C GLY A 147 6.06 6.90 9.17
N TYR A 148 5.15 6.06 9.66
CA TYR A 148 4.72 6.00 11.05
C TYR A 148 3.99 4.67 11.30
N TYR A 149 3.81 4.33 12.57
CA TYR A 149 2.85 3.32 12.95
C TYR A 149 1.63 3.93 13.64
N ALA A 150 0.50 3.23 13.55
CA ALA A 150 -0.70 3.51 14.31
C ALA A 150 -1.23 2.21 14.96
N ILE A 151 -1.88 2.34 16.11
CA ILE A 151 -2.59 1.24 16.77
C ILE A 151 -4.04 1.29 16.31
N LEU A 152 -4.53 0.21 15.71
CA LEU A 152 -5.89 0.09 15.22
C LEU A 152 -6.64 -1.02 15.96
N SER A 153 -7.96 -0.84 16.16
CA SER A 153 -8.80 -1.86 16.79
C SER A 153 -9.34 -2.86 15.76
N ASN A 154 -9.24 -4.16 16.06
CA ASN A 154 -9.64 -5.25 15.17
C ASN A 154 -11.11 -5.13 14.75
N TYR A 155 -12.01 -4.74 15.66
CA TYR A 155 -13.45 -4.64 15.40
C TYR A 155 -13.78 -3.74 14.20
N LYS A 156 -13.05 -2.62 14.03
CA LYS A 156 -13.30 -1.67 12.95
C LYS A 156 -12.72 -2.14 11.61
N TYR A 157 -11.69 -2.99 11.63
CA TYR A 157 -10.89 -3.32 10.45
C TYR A 157 -10.88 -4.82 10.12
N GLU A 158 -11.89 -5.57 10.56
CA GLU A 158 -11.99 -7.01 10.31
C GLU A 158 -11.88 -7.37 8.81
N LYS A 159 -12.51 -6.57 7.93
CA LYS A 159 -12.42 -6.75 6.47
C LYS A 159 -11.00 -6.56 5.95
N LEU A 160 -10.27 -5.55 6.42
CA LEU A 160 -8.86 -5.34 6.08
C LEU A 160 -8.08 -6.61 6.43
N LEU A 161 -8.24 -7.08 7.67
CA LEU A 161 -7.49 -8.21 8.22
C LEU A 161 -7.74 -9.51 7.43
N LYS A 162 -9.00 -9.81 7.10
CA LYS A 162 -9.36 -10.95 6.22
C LYS A 162 -8.75 -10.82 4.83
N ASN A 163 -8.78 -9.62 4.26
CA ASN A 163 -8.25 -9.36 2.92
C ASN A 163 -6.72 -9.33 2.85
N THR A 164 -6.05 -9.32 4.01
CA THR A 164 -4.59 -9.47 4.17
C THR A 164 -4.16 -10.87 4.62
N GLU A 165 -5.12 -11.78 4.85
CA GLU A 165 -4.87 -13.17 5.21
C GLU A 165 -4.03 -13.87 4.13
N GLY A 166 -2.97 -14.56 4.55
CA GLY A 166 -1.97 -15.16 3.65
C GLY A 166 -0.67 -14.35 3.48
N SER A 167 -0.58 -13.15 4.05
CA SER A 167 0.72 -12.46 4.18
C SER A 167 1.66 -13.28 5.09
N PRO A 168 2.96 -13.42 4.76
CA PRO A 168 3.90 -14.14 5.62
C PRO A 168 3.86 -13.63 7.07
N GLY A 169 3.72 -14.54 8.03
CA GLY A 169 3.64 -14.20 9.46
C GLY A 169 2.29 -13.66 9.94
N PHE A 170 1.30 -13.50 9.06
CA PHE A 170 -0.05 -13.05 9.42
C PHE A 170 -1.03 -14.23 9.48
N ASP A 171 -1.68 -14.40 10.64
CA ASP A 171 -2.70 -15.43 10.86
C ASP A 171 -3.92 -14.77 11.53
N PHE A 172 -4.98 -14.56 10.74
CA PHE A 172 -6.21 -13.93 11.19
C PHE A 172 -6.86 -14.69 12.35
N ASN A 173 -6.79 -16.03 12.34
CA ASN A 173 -7.38 -16.87 13.38
C ASN A 173 -6.61 -16.81 14.71
N LYS A 174 -5.34 -16.38 14.66
CA LYS A 174 -4.51 -16.10 15.85
C LYS A 174 -4.58 -14.65 16.32
N MET A 175 -5.29 -13.77 15.61
CA MET A 175 -5.63 -12.44 16.11
C MET A 175 -6.72 -12.53 17.18
N LYS A 176 -6.31 -12.92 18.39
CA LYS A 176 -7.16 -12.84 19.58
C LYS A 176 -7.24 -11.43 20.16
N SER A 177 -6.37 -10.53 19.68
CA SER A 177 -6.19 -9.23 20.27
C SER A 177 -7.24 -8.21 19.90
N ALA A 178 -7.49 -7.26 20.79
CA ALA A 178 -8.39 -6.15 20.52
C ALA A 178 -7.79 -5.12 19.52
N SER A 179 -6.47 -5.15 19.33
CA SER A 179 -5.73 -4.18 18.51
C SER A 179 -4.49 -4.76 17.82
N PHE A 180 -4.13 -4.17 16.68
CA PHE A 180 -2.92 -4.45 15.91
C PHE A 180 -2.15 -3.16 15.58
N TRP A 181 -0.86 -3.27 15.27
CA TRP A 181 -0.14 -2.17 14.63
C TRP A 181 -0.32 -2.22 13.12
N ILE A 182 -0.55 -1.04 12.53
CA ILE A 182 -0.29 -0.81 11.12
C ILE A 182 0.95 0.06 11.00
N ASP A 183 1.95 -0.41 10.27
CA ASP A 183 3.16 0.37 9.95
C ASP A 183 3.04 0.88 8.53
N TYR A 184 3.13 2.18 8.33
CA TYR A 184 3.01 2.83 7.04
C TYR A 184 4.39 3.22 6.51
N ASN A 185 4.72 2.70 5.34
CA ASN A 185 6.01 2.86 4.68
C ASN A 185 5.86 3.58 3.33
N PRO A 186 5.58 4.89 3.29
CA PRO A 186 5.39 5.68 2.08
C PRO A 186 6.67 5.97 1.27
N HIS A 187 7.76 5.25 1.53
CA HIS A 187 9.12 5.52 1.08
C HIS A 187 9.30 5.70 -0.46
N ASN A 188 8.32 5.28 -1.27
CA ASN A 188 8.38 5.37 -2.74
C ASN A 188 7.52 6.47 -3.34
N HIS A 189 6.79 7.23 -2.53
CA HIS A 189 6.20 8.49 -2.96
C HIS A 189 7.31 9.55 -3.11
N LYS A 190 8.14 9.45 -4.14
CA LYS A 190 9.22 10.42 -4.38
C LYS A 190 8.71 11.67 -5.09
N GLY A 191 8.33 12.67 -4.31
CA GLY A 191 7.88 13.98 -4.79
C GLY A 191 6.61 13.92 -5.65
N PHE A 192 6.01 15.08 -5.90
CA PHE A 192 4.89 15.19 -6.83
C PHE A 192 5.37 15.73 -8.17
N ARG A 193 4.84 15.16 -9.24
CA ARG A 193 4.92 15.66 -10.61
C ARG A 193 3.52 16.11 -11.02
N ILE A 194 3.42 17.28 -11.64
CA ILE A 194 2.16 17.72 -12.23
C ILE A 194 2.08 17.05 -13.60
N THR A 195 1.07 16.19 -13.79
CA THR A 195 1.00 15.31 -14.97
C THR A 195 0.12 15.91 -16.06
N LYS A 196 -1.01 16.54 -15.70
CA LYS A 196 -1.98 17.23 -16.58
C LYS A 196 -3.03 17.98 -15.75
N GLY A 197 -3.66 19.00 -16.33
CA GLY A 197 -4.83 19.68 -15.77
C GLY A 197 -5.00 21.11 -16.27
N GLU A 198 -6.24 21.51 -16.60
CA GLU A 198 -6.63 22.89 -16.90
C GLU A 198 -7.54 23.42 -15.78
N GLY A 199 -7.36 24.69 -15.40
CA GLY A 199 -8.20 25.34 -14.39
C GLY A 199 -8.05 24.77 -12.97
N GLU A 200 -9.20 24.47 -12.35
CA GLU A 200 -9.30 24.08 -10.92
C GLU A 200 -9.06 22.58 -10.67
N ASN A 201 -9.17 21.73 -11.69
CA ASN A 201 -8.96 20.29 -11.60
C ASN A 201 -7.54 19.94 -12.05
N ARG A 202 -6.63 19.73 -11.08
CA ARG A 202 -5.22 19.38 -11.35
C ARG A 202 -4.90 17.98 -10.86
N ILE A 203 -4.10 17.25 -11.64
CA ILE A 203 -3.63 15.93 -11.30
C ILE A 203 -2.16 16.00 -10.91
N TYR A 204 -1.86 15.44 -9.75
CA TYR A 204 -0.50 15.30 -9.20
C TYR A 204 -0.20 13.81 -9.09
N THR A 205 0.95 13.38 -9.60
CA THR A 205 1.39 12.00 -9.49
C THR A 205 2.69 11.89 -8.74
N THR A 206 2.84 10.80 -7.99
CA THR A 206 4.15 10.26 -7.63
C THR A 206 4.45 9.08 -8.55
N SER A 207 5.58 8.40 -8.37
CA SER A 207 5.85 7.12 -9.04
C SER A 207 4.78 6.05 -8.81
N HIS A 208 4.01 6.15 -7.72
CA HIS A 208 3.12 5.09 -7.23
C HIS A 208 1.77 5.58 -6.71
N GLY A 209 1.43 6.84 -6.91
CA GLY A 209 0.16 7.37 -6.44
C GLY A 209 -0.33 8.56 -7.22
N VAL A 210 -1.62 8.82 -7.10
CA VAL A 210 -2.34 9.88 -7.79
C VAL A 210 -3.13 10.69 -6.78
N VAL A 211 -2.98 12.00 -6.86
CA VAL A 211 -3.71 13.00 -6.09
C VAL A 211 -4.44 13.91 -7.07
N ILE A 212 -5.72 14.18 -6.79
CA ILE A 212 -6.52 15.16 -7.53
C ILE A 212 -6.72 16.40 -6.65
N LYS A 213 -6.63 17.57 -7.27
CA LYS A 213 -7.08 18.85 -6.72
C LYS A 213 -8.44 19.21 -7.30
N ASN A 214 -9.34 19.72 -6.45
CA ASN A 214 -10.52 20.47 -6.85
C ASN A 214 -10.72 21.70 -5.93
N ASN A 215 -11.89 22.33 -5.98
CA ASN A 215 -12.26 23.45 -5.12
C ASN A 215 -12.33 23.11 -3.61
N LYS A 216 -12.50 21.84 -3.24
CA LYS A 216 -12.53 21.38 -1.84
C LYS A 216 -11.14 21.10 -1.27
N GLY A 217 -10.11 20.98 -2.12
CA GLY A 217 -8.74 20.70 -1.71
C GLY A 217 -8.13 19.56 -2.52
N TYR A 218 -7.37 18.69 -1.86
CA TYR A 218 -6.64 17.60 -2.49
C TYR A 218 -7.05 16.25 -1.91
N SER A 219 -7.21 15.23 -2.75
CA SER A 219 -7.52 13.87 -2.31
C SER A 219 -6.57 12.88 -2.96
N TRP A 220 -6.07 11.93 -2.17
CA TRP A 220 -5.49 10.70 -2.72
C TRP A 220 -6.62 9.89 -3.34
N VAL A 221 -6.44 9.48 -4.59
CA VAL A 221 -7.46 8.74 -5.35
C VAL A 221 -6.95 7.40 -5.87
N PHE A 222 -5.63 7.22 -5.87
CA PHE A 222 -4.99 5.97 -6.23
C PHE A 222 -3.65 5.83 -5.53
N VAL A 223 -3.39 4.69 -4.90
CA VAL A 223 -2.05 4.30 -4.40
C VAL A 223 -1.78 2.87 -4.84
N ASN A 224 -0.69 2.67 -5.58
CA ASN A 224 -0.28 1.37 -6.09
C ASN A 224 0.26 0.49 -4.96
N ASP A 225 -0.49 -0.53 -4.54
CA ASP A 225 -0.06 -1.50 -3.53
C ASP A 225 -0.17 -2.93 -4.07
N ASN A 226 0.83 -3.78 -3.79
CA ASN A 226 0.84 -5.17 -4.25
C ASN A 226 -0.33 -6.00 -3.68
N ARG A 227 -0.83 -5.69 -2.48
CA ARG A 227 -1.97 -6.40 -1.84
C ARG A 227 -3.31 -6.06 -2.49
N LEU A 228 -3.37 -4.97 -3.26
CA LEU A 228 -4.56 -4.49 -3.95
C LEU A 228 -4.60 -4.94 -5.41
N PHE A 229 -3.50 -4.77 -6.13
CA PHE A 229 -3.54 -4.73 -7.60
C PHE A 229 -2.62 -5.74 -8.28
N ASP A 230 -2.08 -6.71 -7.52
CA ASP A 230 -1.02 -7.61 -8.00
C ASP A 230 0.17 -6.83 -8.57
N ALA A 231 0.42 -5.64 -8.01
CA ALA A 231 1.53 -4.78 -8.43
C ALA A 231 2.86 -5.49 -8.15
N ASN A 232 3.84 -5.36 -9.06
CA ASN A 232 5.14 -6.00 -8.89
C ASN A 232 5.75 -5.70 -7.52
N ASP A 233 6.46 -6.67 -6.96
CA ASP A 233 7.31 -6.51 -5.77
C ASP A 233 8.49 -5.52 -5.98
N LYS A 234 8.56 -4.87 -7.15
CA LYS A 234 9.67 -4.01 -7.57
C LYS A 234 9.27 -2.54 -7.61
N LEU A 235 9.27 -1.90 -6.46
CA LEU A 235 9.24 -0.42 -6.32
C LEU A 235 10.47 0.32 -6.86
N ARG A 236 11.42 -0.38 -7.51
CA ARG A 236 12.52 0.29 -8.19
C ARG A 236 12.05 1.04 -9.45
N TRP A 237 10.82 0.81 -9.91
CA TRP A 237 10.29 1.30 -11.16
C TRP A 237 9.00 2.07 -10.92
N PRO A 238 8.82 3.26 -11.52
CA PRO A 238 7.54 3.95 -11.50
C PRO A 238 6.41 3.05 -12.02
N SER A 239 5.34 2.90 -11.24
CA SER A 239 4.19 2.08 -11.61
C SER A 239 3.07 2.90 -12.25
N ILE A 240 3.03 4.22 -12.03
CA ILE A 240 2.07 5.09 -12.71
C ILE A 240 2.67 5.56 -14.03
N ASP A 241 2.11 5.06 -15.14
CA ASP A 241 2.60 5.35 -16.50
C ASP A 241 1.89 6.58 -17.07
N GLU A 242 0.56 6.52 -17.15
CA GLU A 242 -0.27 7.61 -17.67
C GLU A 242 -1.50 7.86 -16.79
N VAL A 243 -1.89 9.11 -16.67
CA VAL A 243 -3.09 9.53 -15.95
C VAL A 243 -3.83 10.59 -16.75
N GLN A 244 -5.14 10.40 -16.93
CA GLN A 244 -5.99 11.32 -17.69
C GLN A 244 -7.34 11.51 -16.99
N MET A 245 -7.81 12.77 -16.94
CA MET A 245 -9.21 13.06 -16.63
C MET A 245 -10.05 12.92 -17.89
N ILE A 246 -11.20 12.27 -17.78
CA ILE A 246 -12.21 12.15 -18.82
C ILE A 246 -13.54 12.51 -18.19
N ARG A 247 -14.01 13.74 -18.46
CA ARG A 247 -15.14 14.33 -17.74
C ARG A 247 -14.88 14.32 -16.22
N GLU A 248 -15.70 13.61 -15.45
CA GLU A 248 -15.56 13.45 -14.01
C GLU A 248 -14.74 12.22 -13.57
N PHE A 249 -14.30 11.35 -14.51
CA PHE A 249 -13.57 10.12 -14.21
C PHE A 249 -12.07 10.25 -14.44
N LEU A 250 -11.30 9.58 -13.58
CA LEU A 250 -9.85 9.44 -13.72
C LEU A 250 -9.52 8.08 -14.32
N LEU A 251 -8.81 8.10 -15.44
CA LEU A 251 -8.17 6.91 -16.01
C LEU A 251 -6.72 6.86 -15.53
N VAL A 252 -6.32 5.72 -14.96
CA VAL A 252 -4.94 5.46 -14.52
C VAL A 252 -4.41 4.23 -15.23
N LYS A 253 -3.34 4.41 -16.00
CA LYS A 253 -2.55 3.33 -16.59
C LYS A 253 -1.40 3.00 -15.65
N GLN A 254 -1.44 1.79 -15.11
CA GLN A 254 -0.45 1.26 -14.18
C GLN A 254 0.44 0.24 -14.91
N SER A 255 1.75 0.43 -14.88
CA SER A 255 2.72 -0.58 -15.30
C SER A 255 2.94 -1.59 -14.18
N ILE A 256 2.81 -2.89 -14.50
CA ILE A 256 2.99 -3.98 -13.53
C ILE A 256 4.35 -4.62 -13.73
N ASN A 257 4.86 -4.79 -14.95
CA ASN A 257 6.17 -5.35 -15.23
C ASN A 257 6.70 -4.83 -16.59
N THR A 258 7.78 -5.42 -17.12
CA THR A 258 8.25 -5.14 -18.49
C THR A 258 7.25 -5.69 -19.51
N GLY A 259 6.22 -4.90 -19.81
CA GLY A 259 5.27 -5.15 -20.89
C GLY A 259 3.81 -5.13 -20.46
N ASP A 260 3.49 -5.53 -19.23
CA ASP A 260 2.10 -5.61 -18.77
C ASP A 260 1.62 -4.33 -18.09
N VAL A 261 0.36 -4.01 -18.36
CA VAL A 261 -0.31 -2.86 -17.77
C VAL A 261 -1.69 -3.23 -17.23
N ASN A 262 -2.12 -2.48 -16.22
CA ASN A 262 -3.51 -2.42 -15.77
C ASN A 262 -4.09 -1.07 -16.17
N LEU A 263 -5.37 -1.06 -16.52
CA LEU A 263 -6.15 0.17 -16.71
C LEU A 263 -7.21 0.27 -15.62
N PHE A 264 -7.16 1.35 -14.85
CA PHE A 264 -8.14 1.66 -13.82
C PHE A 264 -8.98 2.84 -14.21
N ILE A 265 -10.27 2.76 -13.89
CA ILE A 265 -11.19 3.89 -13.97
C ILE A 265 -11.66 4.19 -12.56
N ILE A 266 -11.59 5.46 -12.20
CA ILE A 266 -11.80 5.92 -10.84
C ILE A 266 -12.80 7.08 -10.87
N ASP A 267 -13.83 6.98 -10.05
CA ASP A 267 -14.70 8.10 -9.72
C ASP A 267 -14.14 8.76 -8.44
N PRO A 268 -13.53 9.95 -8.53
CA PRO A 268 -12.94 10.62 -7.38
C PRO A 268 -13.98 11.27 -6.45
N VAL A 269 -15.25 11.35 -6.86
CA VAL A 269 -16.35 11.90 -6.05
C VAL A 269 -16.99 10.82 -5.20
N SER A 270 -17.30 9.67 -5.79
CA SER A 270 -17.90 8.53 -5.07
C SER A 270 -16.87 7.59 -4.46
N GLY A 271 -15.61 7.67 -4.90
CA GLY A 271 -14.49 6.85 -4.45
C GLY A 271 -14.49 5.43 -5.02
N PHE A 272 -15.22 5.17 -6.09
CA PHE A 272 -15.19 3.87 -6.76
C PHE A 272 -13.96 3.72 -7.66
N VAL A 273 -13.40 2.52 -7.67
CA VAL A 273 -12.26 2.15 -8.50
C VAL A 273 -12.58 0.80 -9.15
N ILE A 274 -12.42 0.70 -10.47
CA ILE A 274 -12.50 -0.58 -11.19
C ILE A 274 -11.23 -0.80 -12.00
N ARG A 275 -10.88 -2.07 -12.23
CA ARG A 275 -9.83 -2.48 -13.16
C ARG A 275 -10.47 -3.17 -14.36
N LEU A 276 -10.16 -2.69 -15.56
CA LEU A 276 -10.60 -3.34 -16.77
C LEU A 276 -9.90 -4.70 -16.93
N ASN A 277 -10.66 -5.71 -17.33
CA ASN A 277 -10.15 -7.05 -17.56
C ASN A 277 -9.22 -7.05 -18.78
N LYS A 278 -8.00 -7.57 -18.60
CA LYS A 278 -6.97 -7.64 -19.64
C LYS A 278 -7.41 -8.47 -20.85
N ASP A 279 -8.17 -9.53 -20.62
CA ASP A 279 -8.65 -10.43 -21.68
C ASP A 279 -9.64 -9.72 -22.60
N PHE A 280 -10.51 -8.87 -22.05
CA PHE A 280 -11.46 -8.10 -22.84
C PHE A 280 -10.78 -7.06 -23.71
N ILE A 281 -9.75 -6.43 -23.17
CA ILE A 281 -9.01 -5.43 -23.92
C ILE A 281 -8.03 -6.10 -24.91
N GLY A 282 -7.83 -7.43 -24.84
CA GLY A 282 -6.98 -8.18 -25.76
C GLY A 282 -5.52 -7.76 -25.69
N LEU A 283 -5.05 -7.40 -24.49
CA LEU A 283 -3.84 -6.61 -24.32
C LEU A 283 -2.56 -7.44 -24.34
N GLY A 284 -1.78 -7.24 -25.41
CA GLY A 284 -0.34 -7.11 -25.27
C GLY A 284 0.03 -5.77 -24.60
N PRO A 285 1.31 -5.36 -24.65
CA PRO A 285 1.73 -4.07 -24.09
C PRO A 285 0.90 -2.91 -24.67
N ILE A 286 0.10 -2.22 -23.85
CA ILE A 286 -0.63 -1.03 -24.31
C ILE A 286 0.38 0.07 -24.62
N ALA A 287 0.45 0.44 -25.88
CA ALA A 287 1.31 1.53 -26.33
C ALA A 287 0.68 2.90 -26.03
N LYS A 288 -0.65 3.04 -26.17
CA LYS A 288 -1.31 4.34 -26.04
C LYS A 288 -2.78 4.23 -25.63
N VAL A 289 -3.20 5.16 -24.79
CA VAL A 289 -4.61 5.46 -24.53
C VAL A 289 -4.93 6.79 -25.23
N ILE A 290 -5.96 6.81 -26.07
CA ILE A 290 -6.50 8.01 -26.69
C ILE A 290 -7.95 8.15 -26.24
N VAL A 291 -8.31 9.31 -25.73
CA VAL A 291 -9.68 9.60 -25.35
C VAL A 291 -10.25 10.56 -26.38
N ASN A 292 -11.32 10.14 -27.05
CA ASN A 292 -12.09 10.99 -27.93
C ASN A 292 -13.34 11.47 -27.17
N GLU A 293 -13.24 12.67 -26.59
CA GLU A 293 -14.31 13.25 -25.77
C GLU A 293 -15.58 13.55 -26.57
N GLU A 294 -15.43 14.00 -27.83
CA GLU A 294 -16.56 14.29 -28.72
C GLU A 294 -17.39 13.05 -29.05
N LYS A 295 -16.72 11.89 -29.19
CA LYS A 295 -17.37 10.62 -29.51
C LYS A 295 -17.69 9.76 -28.30
N GLU A 296 -17.40 10.25 -27.09
CA GLU A 296 -17.49 9.49 -25.84
C GLU A 296 -16.81 8.12 -25.94
N ARG A 297 -15.63 8.06 -26.55
CA ARG A 297 -14.90 6.80 -26.76
C ARG A 297 -13.52 6.84 -26.12
N VAL A 298 -13.18 5.74 -25.48
CA VAL A 298 -11.79 5.43 -25.14
C VAL A 298 -11.27 4.51 -26.23
N GLU A 299 -10.23 4.96 -26.91
CA GLU A 299 -9.51 4.23 -27.93
C GLU A 299 -8.16 3.77 -27.34
N LEU A 300 -7.89 2.48 -27.40
CA LEU A 300 -6.66 1.89 -26.93
C LEU A 300 -5.93 1.30 -28.13
N SER A 301 -4.62 1.50 -28.22
CA SER A 301 -3.78 0.83 -29.21
C SER A 301 -2.75 -0.03 -28.51
N ASP A 302 -2.71 -1.32 -28.85
CA ASP A 302 -1.63 -2.20 -28.39
C ASP A 302 -0.32 -1.95 -29.17
N SER A 303 0.76 -2.59 -28.73
CA SER A 303 2.08 -2.47 -29.36
C SER A 303 2.14 -3.00 -30.80
N SER A 304 1.14 -3.75 -31.26
CA SER A 304 1.02 -4.20 -32.66
C SER A 304 0.27 -3.20 -33.54
N GLY A 305 -0.25 -2.11 -32.97
CA GLY A 305 -1.05 -1.09 -33.66
C GLY A 305 -2.52 -1.48 -33.83
N LYS A 306 -2.97 -2.57 -33.20
CA LYS A 306 -4.39 -2.94 -33.18
C LYS A 306 -5.14 -2.01 -32.23
N ASN A 307 -6.24 -1.45 -32.74
CA ASN A 307 -7.06 -0.50 -32.02
C ASN A 307 -8.29 -1.17 -31.41
N TYR A 308 -8.57 -0.82 -30.17
CA TYR A 308 -9.76 -1.18 -29.42
C TYR A 308 -10.51 0.11 -29.11
N SER A 309 -11.84 0.11 -29.24
CA SER A 309 -12.64 1.28 -28.85
C SER A 309 -13.86 0.83 -28.08
N PHE A 310 -14.15 1.50 -26.98
CA PHE A 310 -15.38 1.30 -26.23
C PHE A 310 -15.99 2.65 -25.84
N THR A 311 -17.31 2.69 -25.81
CA THR A 311 -18.04 3.89 -25.41
C THR A 311 -17.94 4.05 -23.90
N LEU A 312 -17.63 5.26 -23.41
CA LEU A 312 -17.66 5.62 -21.98
C LEU A 312 -18.98 5.21 -21.34
N LYS A 313 -20.10 5.38 -22.06
CA LYS A 313 -21.42 4.92 -21.64
C LYS A 313 -21.46 3.44 -21.22
N VAL A 314 -20.79 2.54 -21.94
CA VAL A 314 -20.79 1.11 -21.59
C VAL A 314 -20.04 0.87 -20.28
N ILE A 315 -18.90 1.53 -20.10
CA ILE A 315 -18.14 1.47 -18.85
C ILE A 315 -19.00 2.00 -17.69
N MET A 316 -19.66 3.14 -17.90
CA MET A 316 -20.52 3.80 -16.94
C MET A 316 -21.72 2.94 -16.54
N GLU A 317 -22.37 2.31 -17.52
CA GLU A 317 -23.45 1.36 -17.26
C GLU A 317 -22.94 0.12 -16.50
N THR A 318 -21.74 -0.37 -16.80
CA THR A 318 -21.10 -1.44 -16.03
C THR A 318 -20.77 -0.97 -14.61
N PHE A 319 -20.31 0.27 -14.43
CA PHE A 319 -20.13 0.93 -13.13
C PHE A 319 -21.44 1.04 -12.34
N HIS A 320 -22.60 1.18 -12.99
CA HIS A 320 -23.86 1.16 -12.26
C HIS A 320 -24.29 -0.28 -11.92
N LYS A 321 -24.12 -1.22 -12.86
CA LYS A 321 -24.54 -2.62 -12.70
C LYS A 321 -23.75 -3.39 -11.65
N VAL A 322 -22.42 -3.24 -11.62
CA VAL A 322 -21.55 -3.91 -10.64
C VAL A 322 -21.92 -3.52 -9.21
N PHE A 323 -22.49 -2.32 -9.03
CA PHE A 323 -22.74 -1.74 -7.71
C PHE A 323 -24.23 -1.65 -7.34
N SER A 324 -25.13 -2.11 -8.22
CA SER A 324 -26.53 -2.40 -7.89
C SER A 324 -26.75 -3.81 -7.34
N LEU A 325 -25.68 -4.59 -7.17
CA LEU A 325 -25.65 -5.95 -6.60
C LEU A 325 -25.19 -5.91 -5.14
#